data_AF-X6MNV9-F1
#
_entry.id   AF-X6MNV9-F1
#
_cell.length_a   1.000
_cell.length_b   1.000
_cell.length_c   1.000
_cell.angle_alpha   90.00
_cell.angle_beta   90.00
_cell.angle_gamma   90.00
#
_symmetry.space_group_name_H-M   'P 1'
#
loop_
_entity.id
_entity.type
_entity.pdbx_description
1 polymer ?
#
loop_
_entity_poly.entity_id
_entity_poly.type
_entity_poly.pdbx_seq_one_letter_code
_entity_poly.pdbx_strand_id
1 'polypeptide(L)'
;DLSVAGRVTVTGDKEEKESFHSRLARVDRPILRISNLAIHLNRGVNETGFQFNQETQTVPVLATEFAAQSNKTVTCFFFIKKKKKNLKTMNSSIVNIFAHFLHCDEIQFNESTKSPMNEDCHPMLLKLLAKELNVDPEQIHDFELYLYDTHKSCLGGALNEFIYSARLDNLMSCFVCLRALLRANSADSFASETNIRVLACFDNEEIGSNSNRGAASNLLLSS
;
A
#
# COMPACT_ATOMS: atom_id res chain seq x y z
N ASP A 1 11.35 1.07 0.16
CA ASP A 1 10.50 2.07 0.84
C ASP A 1 9.09 1.56 0.88
N LEU A 2 8.33 1.79 1.96
CA LEU A 2 7.05 1.09 2.16
C LEU A 2 5.85 1.95 1.77
N SER A 3 4.78 1.27 1.37
CA SER A 3 3.44 1.83 1.20
C SER A 3 2.37 0.82 1.65
N VAL A 4 1.09 1.15 1.49
CA VAL A 4 -0.06 0.33 1.89
C VAL A 4 -0.92 -0.08 0.71
N ALA A 5 -1.39 -1.33 0.73
CA ALA A 5 -2.37 -1.86 -0.21
C ALA A 5 -3.30 -2.84 0.50
N GLY A 6 -4.58 -2.89 0.12
CA GLY A 6 -5.51 -3.83 0.74
C GLY A 6 -6.97 -3.50 0.46
N ARG A 7 -7.83 -3.88 1.40
CA ARG A 7 -9.28 -3.73 1.31
C ARG A 7 -9.76 -2.69 2.32
N VAL A 8 -10.66 -1.81 1.89
CA VAL A 8 -11.31 -0.79 2.72
C VAL A 8 -12.81 -0.98 2.64
N THR A 9 -13.47 -1.05 3.79
CA THR A 9 -14.93 -1.13 3.90
C THR A 9 -15.50 0.28 3.94
N VAL A 10 -16.34 0.59 2.96
CA VAL A 10 -16.96 1.91 2.80
C VAL A 10 -18.48 1.81 2.73
N THR A 11 -19.20 2.83 3.18
CA THR A 11 -20.64 2.97 2.94
C THR A 11 -20.95 3.67 1.63
N GLY A 12 -22.10 3.34 1.02
CA GLY A 12 -22.66 4.06 -0.12
C GLY A 12 -22.98 5.53 0.19
N ASP A 13 -23.43 6.27 -0.83
CA ASP A 13 -23.83 7.68 -0.66
C ASP A 13 -25.04 7.79 0.27
N LYS A 14 -25.16 8.94 0.96
CA LYS A 14 -26.10 9.18 2.07
C LYS A 14 -27.59 8.98 1.74
N GLU A 15 -27.94 8.79 0.47
CA GLU A 15 -29.31 8.59 0.00
C GLU A 15 -29.68 7.12 -0.17
N GLU A 16 -28.70 6.19 -0.18
CA GLU A 16 -28.97 4.76 -0.19
C GLU A 16 -28.98 4.17 1.22
N LYS A 17 -29.90 3.23 1.44
CA LYS A 17 -30.02 2.42 2.66
C LYS A 17 -28.65 1.86 3.03
N GLU A 18 -28.17 2.10 4.27
CA GLU A 18 -26.81 1.76 4.76
C GLU A 18 -26.30 0.42 4.21
N SER A 19 -25.56 0.49 3.10
CA SER A 19 -24.95 -0.64 2.43
C SER A 19 -23.44 -0.52 2.58
N PHE A 20 -22.82 -1.61 3.06
CA PHE A 20 -21.37 -1.70 3.18
C PHE A 20 -20.80 -2.39 1.93
N HIS A 21 -19.79 -1.76 1.35
CA HIS A 21 -19.08 -2.28 0.19
C HIS A 21 -17.58 -2.31 0.48
N SER A 22 -16.91 -3.40 0.08
CA SER A 22 -15.45 -3.46 0.12
C SER A 22 -14.86 -2.92 -1.18
N ARG A 23 -13.91 -1.99 -1.08
CA ARG A 23 -13.11 -1.47 -2.20
C ARG A 23 -11.64 -1.82 -1.99
N LEU A 24 -10.90 -2.01 -3.08
CA LEU A 24 -9.46 -2.19 -3.02
C LEU A 24 -8.77 -0.83 -3.08
N ALA A 25 -7.82 -0.58 -2.19
CA ALA A 25 -7.01 0.64 -2.16
C ALA A 25 -5.53 0.29 -2.31
N ARG A 26 -4.78 1.09 -3.06
CA ARG A 26 -3.32 0.96 -3.17
C ARG A 26 -2.70 2.34 -3.37
N VAL A 27 -1.95 2.81 -2.38
CA VAL A 27 -1.19 4.06 -2.52
C VAL A 27 0.12 3.75 -3.26
N ASP A 28 0.24 4.14 -4.53
CA ASP A 28 1.39 3.79 -5.39
C ASP A 28 2.58 4.77 -5.27
N ARG A 29 2.96 5.09 -4.04
CA ARG A 29 4.13 5.91 -3.70
C ARG A 29 4.63 5.63 -2.28
N PRO A 30 5.92 5.82 -1.98
CA PRO A 30 6.46 5.54 -0.65
C PRO A 30 5.90 6.53 0.38
N ILE A 31 5.21 6.00 1.40
CA ILE A 31 4.61 6.79 2.48
C ILE A 31 5.02 6.32 3.88
N LEU A 32 5.62 5.14 4.00
CA LEU A 32 5.98 4.53 5.27
C LEU A 32 7.46 4.13 5.29
N ARG A 33 8.08 4.23 6.46
CA ARG A 33 9.45 3.79 6.68
C ARG A 33 9.61 3.15 8.05
N ILE A 34 10.13 1.92 8.08
CA ILE A 34 10.70 1.31 9.29
C ILE A 34 12.21 1.62 9.25
N SER A 35 12.70 2.32 10.28
CA SER A 35 14.08 2.79 10.33
C SER A 35 14.89 2.01 11.34
N ASN A 36 16.07 1.54 10.94
CA ASN A 36 17.00 0.88 11.85
C ASN A 36 17.64 1.88 12.80
N LEU A 37 17.92 1.44 14.04
CA LEU A 37 18.70 2.22 14.99
C LEU A 37 20.13 2.40 14.47
N ALA A 38 20.68 3.60 14.65
CA ALA A 38 22.04 3.89 14.24
C ALA A 38 23.06 2.96 14.93
N ILE A 39 24.01 2.42 14.17
CA ILE A 39 25.04 1.49 14.68
C ILE A 39 25.89 2.09 15.82
N HIS A 40 26.05 3.42 15.84
CA HIS A 40 26.73 4.12 16.93
C HIS A 40 26.08 3.88 18.30
N LEU A 41 24.76 3.67 18.31
CA LEU A 41 23.91 3.39 19.46
C LEU A 41 23.68 1.89 19.66
N ASN A 42 24.07 1.06 18.69
CA ASN A 42 24.00 -0.40 18.77
C ASN A 42 25.28 -1.03 18.18
N ARG A 43 26.36 -0.95 18.97
CA ARG A 43 27.72 -1.28 18.50
C ARG A 43 27.96 -2.77 18.30
N GLY A 44 27.17 -3.62 18.95
CA GLY A 44 27.28 -5.08 18.86
C GLY A 44 26.62 -5.72 17.64
N VAL A 45 25.86 -4.97 16.83
CA VAL A 45 25.05 -5.51 15.71
C VAL A 45 25.86 -6.37 14.74
N ASN A 46 27.11 -5.98 14.45
CA ASN A 46 27.95 -6.71 13.51
C ASN A 46 28.53 -8.01 14.09
N GLU A 47 28.55 -8.16 15.42
CA GLU A 47 29.12 -9.33 16.10
C GLU A 47 28.02 -10.30 16.56
N THR A 48 26.94 -9.79 17.14
CA THR A 48 25.84 -10.59 17.72
C THR A 48 24.68 -10.83 16.76
N GLY A 49 24.74 -10.25 15.57
CA GLY A 49 23.65 -10.21 14.60
C GLY A 49 22.60 -9.15 14.94
N PHE A 50 21.82 -8.78 13.93
CA PHE A 50 20.71 -7.84 14.09
C PHE A 50 19.51 -8.54 14.73
N GLN A 51 19.27 -8.24 16.00
CA GLN A 51 18.08 -8.66 16.73
C GLN A 51 17.21 -7.44 17.00
N PHE A 52 15.90 -7.62 16.82
CA PHE A 52 14.94 -6.56 17.06
C PHE A 52 13.68 -7.11 17.71
N ASN A 53 13.00 -6.25 18.45
CA ASN A 53 11.72 -6.53 19.05
C ASN A 53 10.60 -6.32 18.02
N GLN A 54 9.82 -7.35 17.76
CA GLN A 54 8.78 -7.33 16.72
C GLN A 54 7.63 -6.36 16.99
N GLU A 55 7.41 -5.96 18.25
CA GLU A 55 6.32 -5.04 18.62
C GLU A 55 6.77 -3.58 18.54
N THR A 56 7.89 -3.26 19.20
CA THR A 56 8.31 -1.87 19.41
C THR A 56 9.18 -1.31 18.28
N GLN A 57 9.86 -2.17 17.51
CA GLN A 57 10.85 -1.75 16.51
C GLN A 57 10.39 -1.97 15.07
N THR A 58 9.15 -2.43 14.86
CA THR A 58 8.53 -2.61 13.53
C THR A 58 7.48 -1.54 13.22
N VAL A 59 7.22 -0.61 14.15
CA VAL A 59 6.25 0.47 13.97
C VAL A 59 6.76 1.44 12.89
N PRO A 60 6.04 1.59 11.77
CA PRO A 60 6.47 2.43 10.67
C PRO A 60 6.20 3.91 10.96
N VAL A 61 7.09 4.79 10.50
CA VAL A 61 6.90 6.24 10.54
C VAL A 61 6.15 6.68 9.28
N LEU A 62 5.03 7.40 9.45
CA LEU A 62 4.19 7.95 8.37
C LEU A 62 4.50 9.42 8.08
N ALA A 63 4.45 10.27 9.10
CA ALA A 63 4.63 11.70 8.96
C ALA A 63 5.09 12.32 10.29
N THR A 64 5.71 13.51 10.22
CA THR A 64 5.95 14.33 11.41
C THR A 64 4.73 15.18 11.70
N GLU A 65 4.48 15.47 12.98
CA GLU A 65 3.38 16.34 13.40
C GLU A 65 3.47 17.72 12.73
N PHE A 66 4.67 18.29 12.66
CA PHE A 66 4.88 19.60 12.01
C PHE A 66 4.47 19.59 10.53
N ALA A 67 4.79 18.54 9.78
CA ALA A 67 4.36 18.41 8.37
C ALA A 67 2.84 18.22 8.27
N ALA A 68 2.25 17.44 9.18
CA ALA A 68 0.81 17.21 9.21
C ALA A 68 0.01 18.49 9.56
N GLN A 69 0.50 19.29 10.51
CA GLN A 69 -0.10 20.57 10.88
C GLN A 69 0.12 21.64 9.81
N SER A 70 1.29 21.67 9.18
CA SER A 70 1.61 22.65 8.14
C SER A 70 0.91 22.39 6.82
N ASN A 71 0.49 21.16 6.52
CA ASN A 71 -0.47 20.88 5.43
C ASN A 71 -1.87 21.51 5.64
N LYS A 72 -2.12 22.21 6.77
CA LYS A 72 -3.25 23.15 6.90
C LYS A 72 -3.05 24.43 6.06
N THR A 73 -1.82 24.79 5.64
CA THR A 73 -1.55 26.06 4.92
C THR A 73 -0.27 26.09 4.07
N VAL A 74 0.46 24.99 3.88
CA VAL A 74 1.75 25.02 3.16
C VAL A 74 1.59 24.68 1.68
N THR A 75 1.36 25.73 0.90
CA THR A 75 1.99 25.84 -0.42
C THR A 75 3.50 25.75 -0.20
N CYS A 76 4.16 24.86 -0.93
CA CYS A 76 5.57 24.52 -0.77
C CYS A 76 6.50 25.75 -0.94
N PHE A 77 6.74 26.51 0.12
CA PHE A 77 7.61 27.70 0.09
C PHE A 77 9.07 27.40 0.49
N PHE A 78 9.43 26.14 0.73
CA PHE A 78 10.63 25.80 1.49
C PHE A 78 11.94 25.63 0.69
N PHE A 79 11.99 25.92 -0.61
CA PHE A 79 13.25 25.78 -1.37
C PHE A 79 13.85 27.06 -1.98
N ILE A 80 13.22 28.24 -1.82
CA ILE A 80 13.80 29.53 -2.27
C ILE A 80 14.19 30.41 -1.09
N LYS A 81 15.04 29.92 -0.19
CA LYS A 81 15.74 30.78 0.80
C LYS A 81 17.26 30.74 0.73
N LYS A 82 17.85 30.26 -0.36
CA LYS A 82 19.30 30.36 -0.61
C LYS A 82 19.67 31.10 -1.90
N LYS A 83 18.97 32.19 -2.23
CA LYS A 83 19.50 33.30 -3.05
C LYS A 83 18.65 34.57 -2.90
N LYS A 84 18.59 35.12 -1.69
CA LYS A 84 17.96 36.43 -1.45
C LYS A 84 18.98 37.55 -1.72
N LYS A 85 19.26 37.82 -2.99
CA LYS A 85 19.68 39.15 -3.47
C LYS A 85 19.09 39.36 -4.86
N ASN A 86 18.07 40.22 -4.92
CA ASN A 86 17.33 40.70 -6.09
C ASN A 86 16.41 39.69 -6.82
N LEU A 87 15.15 39.63 -6.38
CA LEU A 87 14.03 39.41 -7.29
C LEU A 87 12.79 40.14 -6.75
N LYS A 88 12.61 41.39 -7.18
CA LYS A 88 11.32 42.07 -7.10
C LYS A 88 10.49 41.57 -8.28
N THR A 89 9.25 41.17 -7.99
CA THR A 89 8.18 40.90 -8.96
C THR A 89 8.33 39.59 -9.75
N MET A 90 7.92 38.46 -9.17
CA MET A 90 7.47 37.31 -9.96
C MET A 90 5.94 37.27 -9.98
N ASN A 91 5.39 37.12 -11.18
CA ASN A 91 3.96 37.16 -11.47
C ASN A 91 3.29 35.81 -11.11
N SER A 92 2.01 35.84 -10.72
CA SER A 92 1.22 34.68 -10.23
C SER A 92 1.30 33.44 -11.14
N SER A 93 1.39 33.65 -12.46
CA SER A 93 1.45 32.57 -13.45
C SER A 93 2.70 31.67 -13.37
N ILE A 94 3.86 32.19 -12.93
CA ILE A 94 5.10 31.41 -12.83
C ILE A 94 5.08 30.48 -11.60
N VAL A 95 4.39 30.90 -10.53
CA VAL A 95 4.18 30.10 -9.32
C VAL A 95 3.32 28.87 -9.63
N ASN A 96 2.27 29.03 -10.44
CA ASN A 96 1.40 27.92 -10.87
C ASN A 96 2.11 26.93 -11.79
N ILE A 97 3.02 27.40 -12.66
CA ILE A 97 3.78 26.52 -13.57
C ILE A 97 4.79 25.66 -12.78
N PHE A 98 5.39 26.19 -11.71
CA PHE A 98 6.31 25.42 -10.86
C PHE A 98 5.60 24.41 -9.96
N ALA A 99 4.40 24.72 -9.47
CA ALA A 99 3.57 23.78 -8.72
C ALA A 99 3.15 22.56 -9.59
N HIS A 100 2.99 22.75 -10.90
CA HIS A 100 2.71 21.65 -11.82
C HIS A 100 3.91 20.70 -12.05
N PHE A 101 5.14 21.13 -11.77
CA PHE A 101 6.36 20.32 -11.98
C PHE A 101 6.75 19.48 -10.74
N LEU A 102 6.26 19.86 -9.56
CA LEU A 102 6.36 19.08 -8.32
C LEU A 102 4.99 18.48 -8.05
N HIS A 103 4.77 17.22 -8.42
CA HIS A 103 3.54 16.48 -8.13
C HIS A 103 3.46 16.15 -6.62
N CYS A 104 3.42 17.18 -5.78
CA CYS A 104 3.03 17.07 -4.37
C CYS A 104 1.56 17.42 -4.33
N ASP A 105 0.70 16.41 -4.51
CA ASP A 105 -0.73 16.64 -4.44
C ASP A 105 -1.09 17.13 -3.03
N GLU A 106 -1.63 18.34 -2.95
CA GLU A 106 -2.07 18.93 -1.69
C GLU A 106 -3.09 17.99 -1.00
N ILE A 107 -2.89 17.75 0.30
CA ILE A 107 -3.87 17.07 1.16
C ILE A 107 -4.35 18.15 2.13
N GLN A 108 -5.50 18.74 1.84
CA GLN A 108 -6.08 19.77 2.69
C GLN A 108 -6.58 19.17 4.00
N PHE A 109 -6.20 19.79 5.11
CA PHE A 109 -6.45 19.26 6.45
C PHE A 109 -7.59 20.05 7.13
N ASN A 110 -8.84 19.61 6.97
CA ASN A 110 -9.94 20.11 7.80
C ASN A 110 -9.93 19.40 9.17
N GLU A 111 -10.20 20.16 10.23
CA GLU A 111 -10.04 19.78 11.65
C GLU A 111 -11.13 18.84 12.21
N SER A 112 -12.14 18.48 11.43
CA SER A 112 -13.19 17.56 11.88
C SER A 112 -13.55 16.56 10.79
N THR A 113 -12.70 15.55 10.56
CA THR A 113 -13.23 14.32 9.97
C THR A 113 -14.17 13.71 11.00
N LYS A 114 -15.40 13.32 10.65
CA LYS A 114 -16.33 12.58 11.51
C LYS A 114 -16.33 11.11 11.10
N SER A 115 -15.14 10.52 10.91
CA SER A 115 -15.05 9.10 10.63
C SER A 115 -15.30 8.27 11.90
N PRO A 116 -15.94 7.09 11.79
CA PRO A 116 -16.06 6.16 12.90
C PRO A 116 -14.69 5.67 13.41
N MET A 117 -13.62 5.80 12.61
CA MET A 117 -12.26 5.39 12.95
C MET A 117 -11.37 6.49 13.54
N ASN A 118 -11.92 7.65 13.89
CA ASN A 118 -11.13 8.82 14.28
C ASN A 118 -10.26 8.63 15.53
N GLU A 119 -10.64 7.75 16.46
CA GLU A 119 -9.91 7.51 17.71
C GLU A 119 -8.84 6.41 17.56
N ASP A 120 -9.05 5.46 16.65
CA ASP A 120 -8.20 4.27 16.50
C ASP A 120 -7.13 4.42 15.41
N CYS A 121 -7.28 5.40 14.51
CA CYS A 121 -6.39 5.57 13.36
C CYS A 121 -5.89 7.01 13.25
N HIS A 122 -4.59 7.16 12.96
CA HIS A 122 -4.01 8.47 12.73
C HIS A 122 -4.69 9.16 11.52
N PRO A 123 -5.26 10.39 11.66
CA PRO A 123 -6.10 11.01 10.63
C PRO A 123 -5.45 11.17 9.25
N MET A 124 -4.12 11.24 9.21
CA MET A 124 -3.36 11.29 7.94
C MET A 124 -3.60 10.03 7.08
N LEU A 125 -3.62 8.84 7.68
CA LEU A 125 -3.82 7.60 6.94
C LEU A 125 -5.24 7.53 6.37
N LEU A 126 -6.25 7.88 7.18
CA LEU A 126 -7.65 7.93 6.73
C LEU A 126 -7.83 8.90 5.56
N LYS A 127 -7.24 10.09 5.63
CA LYS A 127 -7.29 11.08 4.54
C LYS A 127 -6.59 10.58 3.26
N LEU A 128 -5.48 9.87 3.40
CA LEU A 128 -4.80 9.25 2.26
C LEU A 128 -5.67 8.19 1.57
N LEU A 129 -6.32 7.31 2.35
CA LEU A 129 -7.21 6.28 1.83
C LEU A 129 -8.47 6.88 1.21
N ALA A 130 -9.07 7.86 1.87
CA ALA A 130 -10.25 8.59 1.36
C ALA A 130 -9.96 9.23 0.00
N LYS A 131 -8.80 9.88 -0.12
CA LYS A 131 -8.33 10.47 -1.38
C LYS A 131 -8.10 9.41 -2.46
N GLU A 132 -7.44 8.30 -2.13
CA GLU A 132 -7.17 7.22 -3.10
C GLU A 132 -8.47 6.56 -3.61
N LEU A 133 -9.50 6.48 -2.75
CA LEU A 133 -10.78 5.86 -3.08
C LEU A 133 -11.83 6.84 -3.63
N ASN A 134 -11.52 8.14 -3.64
CA ASN A 134 -12.44 9.24 -3.96
C ASN A 134 -13.76 9.14 -3.16
N VAL A 135 -13.64 8.98 -1.84
CA VAL A 135 -14.75 8.94 -0.87
C VAL A 135 -14.49 9.93 0.26
N ASP A 136 -15.54 10.29 0.98
CA ASP A 136 -15.39 11.09 2.20
C ASP A 136 -14.80 10.21 3.34
N PRO A 137 -13.93 10.75 4.22
CA PRO A 137 -13.40 10.01 5.37
C PRO A 137 -14.50 9.42 6.28
N GLU A 138 -15.65 10.08 6.35
CA GLU A 138 -16.84 9.63 7.07
C GLU A 138 -17.41 8.30 6.53
N GLN A 139 -17.15 8.00 5.26
CA GLN A 139 -17.63 6.76 4.63
C GLN A 139 -16.71 5.57 4.91
N ILE A 140 -15.52 5.75 5.49
CA ILE A 140 -14.59 4.65 5.80
C ILE A 140 -14.91 4.09 7.19
N HIS A 141 -15.24 2.79 7.24
CA HIS A 141 -15.62 2.11 8.48
C HIS A 141 -14.57 1.15 9.01
N ASP A 142 -13.83 0.50 8.12
CA ASP A 142 -12.81 -0.49 8.48
C ASP A 142 -11.83 -0.71 7.32
N PHE A 143 -10.66 -1.27 7.58
CA PHE A 143 -9.72 -1.67 6.55
C PHE A 143 -8.81 -2.83 6.96
N GLU A 144 -8.45 -3.65 5.97
CA GLU A 144 -7.42 -4.68 6.04
C GLU A 144 -6.31 -4.29 5.07
N LEU A 145 -5.20 -3.75 5.60
CA LEU A 145 -4.09 -3.21 4.81
C LEU A 145 -2.80 -3.97 5.08
N TYR A 146 -2.06 -4.23 4.00
CA TYR A 146 -0.71 -4.78 4.04
C TYR A 146 0.31 -3.69 3.71
N LEU A 147 1.43 -3.70 4.43
CA LEU A 147 2.60 -2.94 4.01
C LEU A 147 3.29 -3.68 2.86
N TYR A 148 3.71 -2.93 1.83
CA TYR A 148 4.44 -3.49 0.71
C TYR A 148 5.62 -2.60 0.30
N ASP A 149 6.66 -3.21 -0.25
CA ASP A 149 7.78 -2.49 -0.85
C ASP A 149 7.38 -1.86 -2.18
N THR A 150 7.65 -0.57 -2.33
CA THR A 150 7.34 0.21 -3.54
C THR A 150 8.33 0.00 -4.68
N HIS A 151 9.45 -0.67 -4.41
CA HIS A 151 10.37 -1.06 -5.47
C HIS A 151 9.71 -2.07 -6.41
N LYS A 152 9.66 -1.72 -7.69
CA LYS A 152 9.08 -2.57 -8.73
C LYS A 152 9.95 -3.79 -8.97
N SER A 153 9.30 -4.92 -9.26
CA SER A 153 9.97 -6.13 -9.68
C SER A 153 10.79 -5.91 -10.95
N CYS A 154 11.97 -6.51 -11.04
CA CYS A 154 12.87 -6.38 -12.19
C CYS A 154 13.66 -7.67 -12.44
N LEU A 155 14.34 -7.73 -13.58
CA LEU A 155 15.37 -8.73 -13.85
C LEU A 155 16.71 -8.26 -13.28
N GLY A 156 17.56 -9.21 -12.91
CA GLY A 156 18.89 -8.94 -12.38
C GLY A 156 19.90 -10.05 -12.61
N GLY A 157 21.10 -9.88 -12.06
CA GLY A 157 22.27 -10.70 -12.39
C GLY A 157 23.04 -10.16 -13.60
N ALA A 158 24.31 -10.57 -13.75
CA ALA A 158 25.18 -10.09 -14.83
C ALA A 158 24.61 -10.35 -16.23
N LEU A 159 23.76 -11.37 -16.36
CA LEU A 159 23.10 -11.79 -17.60
C LEU A 159 21.58 -11.58 -17.59
N ASN A 160 21.02 -10.82 -16.63
CA ASN A 160 19.56 -10.64 -16.45
C ASN A 160 18.78 -11.95 -16.30
N GLU A 161 19.38 -12.97 -15.69
CA GLU A 161 18.81 -14.32 -15.54
C GLU A 161 17.98 -14.51 -14.25
N PHE A 162 18.09 -13.57 -13.29
CA PHE A 162 17.35 -13.63 -12.03
C PHE A 162 16.13 -12.73 -12.04
N ILE A 163 15.09 -13.11 -11.30
CA ILE A 163 13.91 -12.30 -11.04
C ILE A 163 14.00 -11.74 -9.62
N TYR A 164 14.02 -10.43 -9.48
CA TYR A 164 13.94 -9.74 -8.20
C TYR A 164 12.53 -9.21 -8.02
N SER A 165 11.79 -9.79 -7.07
CA SER A 165 10.41 -9.38 -6.78
C SER A 165 10.07 -9.70 -5.34
N ALA A 166 9.28 -8.84 -4.70
CA ALA A 166 8.57 -9.20 -3.48
C ALA A 166 7.55 -10.31 -3.78
N ARG A 167 7.24 -11.14 -2.76
CA ARG A 167 6.15 -12.12 -2.77
C ARG A 167 6.24 -13.18 -3.89
N LEU A 168 7.46 -13.55 -4.31
CA LEU A 168 7.63 -14.67 -5.24
C LEU A 168 7.01 -15.94 -4.68
N ASP A 169 7.28 -16.20 -3.40
CA ASP A 169 6.53 -17.15 -2.60
C ASP A 169 5.18 -16.52 -2.18
N ASN A 170 4.01 -17.00 -2.61
CA ASN A 170 3.79 -18.02 -3.65
C ASN A 170 3.11 -17.46 -4.92
N LEU A 171 3.14 -16.13 -5.13
CA LEU A 171 2.46 -15.50 -6.27
C LEU A 171 3.01 -15.97 -7.62
N MET A 172 4.27 -16.39 -7.68
CA MET A 172 4.85 -16.94 -8.90
C MET A 172 4.16 -18.25 -9.30
N SER A 173 3.91 -19.15 -8.35
CA SER A 173 3.20 -20.40 -8.64
C SER A 173 1.74 -20.13 -9.02
N CYS A 174 1.05 -19.24 -8.32
CA CYS A 174 -0.31 -18.82 -8.69
C CYS A 174 -0.36 -18.29 -10.13
N PHE A 175 0.60 -17.45 -10.51
CA PHE A 175 0.71 -16.92 -11.87
C PHE A 175 0.96 -18.01 -12.91
N VAL A 176 1.92 -18.91 -12.68
CA VAL A 176 2.25 -19.99 -13.62
C VAL A 176 1.09 -20.96 -13.76
N CYS A 177 0.44 -21.36 -12.66
CA CYS A 177 -0.71 -22.25 -12.69
C CYS A 177 -1.90 -21.62 -13.44
N LEU A 178 -2.19 -20.34 -13.19
CA LEU A 178 -3.24 -19.61 -13.92
C LEU A 178 -2.93 -19.53 -15.42
N ARG A 179 -1.68 -19.18 -15.77
CA ARG A 179 -1.22 -19.15 -17.16
C ARG A 179 -1.32 -20.51 -17.84
N ALA A 180 -0.96 -21.58 -17.13
CA ALA A 180 -1.06 -22.95 -17.63
C ALA A 180 -2.52 -23.35 -17.87
N LEU A 181 -3.42 -23.05 -16.92
CA LEU A 181 -4.85 -23.33 -17.07
C LEU A 181 -5.46 -22.58 -18.27
N LEU A 182 -5.14 -21.30 -18.44
CA LEU A 182 -5.58 -20.50 -19.59
C LEU A 182 -5.05 -21.05 -20.92
N ARG A 183 -3.79 -21.49 -20.97
CA ARG A 183 -3.18 -22.07 -22.18
C ARG A 183 -3.73 -23.44 -22.52
N ALA A 184 -4.06 -24.24 -21.51
CA ALA A 184 -4.68 -25.55 -21.69
C ALA A 184 -6.10 -25.42 -22.24
N ASN A 185 -6.75 -24.26 -22.10
CA ASN A 185 -8.13 -24.02 -22.55
C ASN A 185 -8.28 -23.75 -24.07
N SER A 186 -7.41 -24.32 -24.91
CA SER A 186 -7.60 -24.28 -26.37
C SER A 186 -8.71 -25.24 -26.80
N ALA A 187 -9.46 -24.90 -27.84
CA ALA A 187 -10.63 -25.67 -28.30
C ALA A 187 -10.30 -27.14 -28.58
N ASP A 188 -9.17 -27.41 -29.22
CA ASP A 188 -8.71 -28.77 -29.53
C ASP A 188 -8.35 -29.57 -28.27
N SER A 189 -7.82 -28.91 -27.23
CA SER A 189 -7.44 -29.57 -25.97
C SER A 189 -8.65 -29.92 -25.11
N PHE A 190 -9.75 -29.17 -25.23
CA PHE A 190 -10.95 -29.40 -24.44
C PHE A 190 -11.82 -30.53 -25.01
N ALA A 191 -11.83 -30.71 -26.34
CA ALA A 191 -12.66 -31.71 -27.01
C ALA A 191 -12.34 -33.16 -26.61
N SER A 192 -11.10 -33.44 -26.19
CA SER A 192 -10.65 -34.77 -25.76
C SER A 192 -10.45 -34.89 -24.25
N GLU A 193 -10.76 -33.87 -23.46
CA GLU A 193 -10.53 -33.87 -22.01
C GLU A 193 -11.67 -34.58 -21.28
N THR A 194 -11.32 -35.53 -20.40
CA THR A 194 -12.28 -36.27 -19.57
C THR A 194 -12.33 -35.78 -18.12
N ASN A 195 -11.33 -35.00 -17.69
CA ASN A 195 -11.19 -34.52 -16.32
C ASN A 195 -11.65 -33.07 -16.15
N ILE A 196 -11.95 -32.68 -14.90
CA ILE A 196 -12.20 -31.28 -14.54
C ILE A 196 -10.86 -30.62 -14.20
N ARG A 197 -10.53 -29.53 -14.90
CA ARG A 197 -9.34 -28.72 -14.61
C ARG A 197 -9.70 -27.61 -13.63
N VAL A 198 -9.12 -27.64 -12.43
CA VAL A 198 -9.38 -26.67 -11.37
C VAL A 198 -8.05 -26.06 -10.90
N LEU A 199 -8.03 -24.74 -10.75
CA LEU A 199 -7.00 -24.02 -10.00
C LEU A 199 -7.65 -23.44 -8.75
N ALA A 200 -7.13 -23.82 -7.59
CA ALA A 200 -7.50 -23.24 -6.30
C ALA A 200 -6.29 -22.51 -5.70
N CYS A 201 -6.46 -21.22 -5.43
CA CYS A 201 -5.48 -20.40 -4.74
C CYS A 201 -6.06 -20.03 -3.38
N PHE A 202 -5.40 -20.48 -2.31
CA PHE A 202 -5.84 -20.29 -0.93
C PHE A 202 -5.08 -19.17 -0.24
N ASP A 203 -5.73 -18.55 0.75
CA ASP A 203 -5.14 -17.55 1.63
C ASP A 203 -4.58 -18.21 2.90
N ASN A 204 -3.87 -17.45 3.72
CA ASN A 204 -3.46 -17.82 5.09
C ASN A 204 -2.55 -19.06 5.20
N GLU A 205 -1.89 -19.48 4.12
CA GLU A 205 -0.95 -20.60 4.15
C GLU A 205 0.22 -20.33 5.12
N GLU A 206 0.77 -19.13 5.09
CA GLU A 206 1.88 -18.64 5.93
C GLU A 206 1.58 -18.68 7.45
N ILE A 207 0.30 -18.81 7.83
CA ILE A 207 -0.15 -18.89 9.23
C ILE A 207 -0.83 -20.23 9.56
N GLY A 208 -0.70 -21.24 8.67
CA GLY A 208 -1.18 -22.61 8.92
C GLY A 208 -2.50 -22.98 8.25
N SER A 209 -3.02 -22.18 7.31
CA SER A 209 -4.20 -22.48 6.46
C SER A 209 -5.54 -22.70 7.17
N ASN A 210 -5.59 -22.58 8.51
CA ASN A 210 -6.79 -22.86 9.30
C ASN A 210 -7.73 -21.64 9.36
N SER A 211 -8.34 -21.34 8.23
CA SER A 211 -9.33 -20.28 8.08
C SER A 211 -10.43 -20.69 7.10
N ASN A 212 -11.49 -19.90 6.97
CA ASN A 212 -12.53 -20.12 5.97
C ASN A 212 -12.06 -19.90 4.52
N ARG A 213 -10.89 -19.29 4.31
CA ARG A 213 -10.29 -19.01 2.99
C ARG A 213 -8.99 -19.79 2.76
N GLY A 214 -8.52 -20.51 3.78
CA GLY A 214 -7.33 -21.32 3.71
C GLY A 214 -7.58 -22.72 3.17
N ALA A 215 -6.49 -23.45 2.91
CA ALA A 215 -6.55 -24.79 2.34
C ALA A 215 -7.21 -25.83 3.27
N ALA A 216 -7.26 -25.57 4.58
CA ALA A 216 -7.95 -26.42 5.55
C ALA A 216 -9.46 -26.08 5.67
N SER A 217 -9.96 -25.15 4.86
CA SER A 217 -11.40 -24.82 4.83
C SER A 217 -12.22 -25.96 4.23
N ASN A 218 -13.53 -25.90 4.44
CA ASN A 218 -14.50 -26.77 3.79
C ASN A 218 -14.86 -26.33 2.35
N LEU A 219 -14.12 -25.37 1.75
CA LEU A 219 -14.40 -24.86 0.41
C LEU A 219 -14.24 -25.95 -0.66
N LEU A 220 -13.15 -26.72 -0.56
CA LEU A 220 -12.95 -27.94 -1.33
C LEU A 220 -13.06 -29.10 -0.36
N LEU A 221 -14.26 -29.65 -0.21
CA LEU A 221 -14.50 -30.83 0.61
C LEU A 221 -13.54 -31.96 0.18
N SER A 222 -12.63 -32.38 1.06
CA SER A 222 -12.05 -33.72 0.98
C SER A 222 -13.05 -34.67 1.63
N SER A 223 -13.81 -35.41 0.81
CA SER A 223 -14.66 -36.52 1.23
C SER A 223 -13.88 -37.61 1.96
#